data_AF-A0AAP0KVX1-F1
#
_entry.id   AF-A0AAP0KVX1-F1
#
_cell.length_a   1.000
_cell.length_b   1.000
_cell.length_c   1.000
_cell.angle_alpha   90.00
_cell.angle_beta   90.00
_cell.angle_gamma   90.00
#
_symmetry.space_group_name_H-M   'P 1'
#
loop_
_entity.id
_entity.type
_entity.pdbx_description
1 polymer ?
#
loop_
_entity_poly.entity_id
_entity_poly.type
_entity_poly.pdbx_seq_one_letter_code
_entity_poly.pdbx_strand_id
1 'polypeptide(L)'
;MSHPSPSPSPPSLLSLAIHSALLNISRFSDLSPLPDPVLLELFEKTLRAGKLTEKVLKLFMATGNDEILLFIEKNIQLIVSPVLPTSKSS
;
A
#
# COMPACT_ATOMS: atom_id res chain seq x y z
N MET A 1 -2.11 -25.70 -36.30
CA MET A 1 -3.42 -25.36 -35.70
C MET A 1 -3.15 -24.46 -34.51
N SER A 2 -3.36 -23.15 -34.64
CA SER A 2 -3.16 -22.19 -33.55
C SER A 2 -4.43 -22.14 -32.71
N HIS A 3 -4.33 -22.50 -31.43
CA HIS A 3 -5.46 -22.34 -30.50
C HIS A 3 -5.79 -20.85 -30.34
N PRO A 4 -7.06 -20.44 -30.44
CA PRO A 4 -7.45 -19.08 -30.05
C PRO A 4 -7.21 -18.93 -28.54
N SER A 5 -6.53 -17.85 -28.14
CA SER A 5 -6.39 -17.46 -26.74
C SER A 5 -7.78 -17.35 -26.10
N PRO A 6 -7.98 -17.82 -24.86
CA PRO A 6 -9.28 -17.68 -24.19
C PRO A 6 -9.66 -16.20 -24.13
N SER A 7 -10.90 -15.88 -24.48
CA SER A 7 -11.44 -14.52 -24.36
C SER A 7 -11.39 -14.08 -22.89
N PRO A 8 -11.04 -12.82 -22.60
CA PRO A 8 -10.96 -12.34 -21.24
C PRO A 8 -12.35 -12.42 -20.59
N SER A 9 -12.46 -13.18 -19.50
CA SER A 9 -13.65 -13.14 -18.66
C SER A 9 -13.78 -11.75 -18.03
N PRO A 10 -15.02 -11.24 -17.83
CA PRO A 10 -15.20 -9.97 -17.18
C PRO A 10 -14.61 -10.01 -15.76
N PRO A 11 -14.03 -8.90 -15.28
CA PRO A 11 -13.48 -8.85 -13.94
C PRO A 11 -14.57 -9.09 -12.89
N SER A 12 -14.21 -9.74 -11.79
CA SER A 12 -15.11 -9.86 -10.64
C SER A 12 -15.37 -8.49 -10.00
N LEU A 13 -16.49 -8.35 -9.30
CA LEU A 13 -16.80 -7.14 -8.53
C LEU A 13 -15.68 -6.79 -7.54
N LEU A 14 -15.10 -7.81 -6.88
CA LEU A 14 -13.97 -7.64 -5.96
C LEU A 14 -12.75 -7.07 -6.69
N SER A 15 -12.38 -7.63 -7.85
CA SER A 15 -11.25 -7.14 -8.64
C SER A 15 -11.46 -5.69 -9.09
N LEU A 16 -12.67 -5.36 -9.53
CA LEU A 16 -13.05 -4.00 -9.89
C LEU A 16 -13.01 -3.05 -8.67
N ALA A 17 -13.48 -3.50 -7.51
CA ALA A 17 -13.48 -2.71 -6.28
C ALA A 17 -12.05 -2.42 -5.81
N ILE A 18 -11.16 -3.41 -5.82
CA ILE A 18 -9.74 -3.24 -5.48
C ILE A 18 -9.06 -2.30 -6.47
N HIS A 19 -9.35 -2.44 -7.77
CA HIS A 19 -8.83 -1.53 -8.79
C HIS A 19 -9.29 -0.08 -8.54
N SER A 20 -10.58 0.13 -8.25
CA SER A 20 -11.14 1.44 -7.92
C SER A 20 -10.52 2.03 -6.65
N ALA A 21 -10.34 1.19 -5.61
CA ALA A 21 -9.69 1.58 -4.37
C ALA A 21 -8.23 2.02 -4.61
N LEU A 22 -7.47 1.29 -5.43
CA LEU A 22 -6.11 1.67 -5.83
C LEU A 22 -6.06 3.03 -6.55
N LEU A 23 -7.04 3.33 -7.41
CA LEU A 23 -7.12 4.62 -8.08
C LEU A 23 -7.36 5.77 -7.10
N ASN A 24 -8.08 5.50 -6.00
CA ASN A 24 -8.52 6.50 -5.03
C ASN A 24 -7.85 6.35 -3.65
N ILE A 25 -6.76 5.60 -3.55
CA ILE A 25 -6.20 5.17 -2.26
C ILE A 25 -5.86 6.34 -1.32
N SER A 26 -5.44 7.48 -1.88
CA SER A 26 -5.11 8.70 -1.13
C SER A 26 -6.33 9.44 -0.56
N ARG A 27 -7.55 9.07 -0.96
CA ARG A 27 -8.81 9.67 -0.49
C ARG A 27 -9.36 8.98 0.76
N PHE A 28 -8.93 7.76 1.04
CA PHE A 28 -9.34 7.07 2.26
C PHE A 28 -8.65 7.67 3.48
N SER A 29 -9.40 7.75 4.57
CA SER A 29 -8.90 8.14 5.90
C SER A 29 -8.56 6.92 6.76
N ASP A 30 -9.19 5.78 6.49
CA ASP A 30 -9.02 4.55 7.25
C ASP A 30 -9.22 3.32 6.35
N LEU A 31 -8.45 2.26 6.60
CA LEU A 31 -8.54 0.95 5.96
C LEU A 31 -8.79 -0.20 6.96
N SER A 32 -8.85 0.09 8.27
CA SER A 32 -9.09 -0.89 9.33
C SER A 32 -10.36 -1.76 9.15
N PRO A 33 -11.44 -1.31 8.47
CA PRO A 33 -12.61 -2.17 8.25
C PRO A 33 -12.43 -3.24 7.18
N LEU A 34 -11.32 -3.21 6.42
CA LEU A 34 -11.10 -4.16 5.33
C LEU A 34 -10.64 -5.53 5.88
N PRO A 35 -11.14 -6.65 5.32
CA PRO A 35 -10.60 -7.97 5.62
C PRO A 35 -9.13 -8.08 5.20
N ASP A 36 -8.32 -8.80 5.99
CA ASP A 36 -6.88 -8.95 5.74
C ASP A 36 -6.52 -9.37 4.31
N PRO A 37 -7.18 -10.35 3.66
CA PRO A 37 -6.82 -10.74 2.29
C PRO A 37 -6.98 -9.59 1.28
N VAL A 38 -8.00 -8.76 1.46
CA VAL A 38 -8.26 -7.59 0.60
C VAL A 38 -7.24 -6.50 0.87
N LEU A 39 -6.88 -6.30 2.14
CA LEU A 39 -5.87 -5.33 2.54
C LEU A 39 -4.50 -5.68 1.96
N LEU A 40 -4.09 -6.94 2.04
CA LEU A 40 -2.83 -7.44 1.50
C LEU A 40 -2.77 -7.30 -0.03
N GLU A 41 -3.85 -7.69 -0.73
CA GLU A 41 -3.93 -7.53 -2.18
C GLU A 41 -3.86 -6.04 -2.59
N LEU A 42 -4.55 -5.17 -1.86
CA LEU A 42 -4.54 -3.73 -2.10
C LEU A 42 -3.15 -3.13 -1.83
N PHE A 43 -2.46 -3.59 -0.78
CA PHE A 43 -1.10 -3.17 -0.47
C PHE A 43 -0.12 -3.57 -1.58
N GLU A 44 -0.15 -4.83 -2.01
CA GLU A 44 0.70 -5.33 -3.09
C GLU A 44 0.47 -4.55 -4.40
N LYS A 45 -0.79 -4.33 -4.78
CA LYS A 45 -1.12 -3.55 -5.97
C LYS A 45 -0.70 -2.09 -5.83
N THR A 46 -0.74 -1.52 -4.63
CA THR A 46 -0.26 -0.16 -4.37
C THR A 46 1.25 -0.05 -4.57
N LEU A 47 2.02 -1.03 -4.09
CA LEU A 47 3.46 -1.10 -4.31
C LEU A 47 3.79 -1.22 -5.80
N ARG A 48 3.15 -2.18 -6.50
CA ARG A 48 3.35 -2.41 -7.94
C ARG A 48 2.99 -1.19 -8.79
N ALA A 49 2.01 -0.39 -8.36
CA ALA A 49 1.60 0.84 -9.04
C ALA A 49 2.48 2.05 -8.71
N GLY A 50 3.47 1.93 -7.80
CA GLY A 50 4.30 3.05 -7.37
C GLY A 50 3.54 4.14 -6.60
N LYS A 51 2.42 3.78 -5.97
CA LYS A 51 1.52 4.73 -5.28
C LYS A 51 1.76 4.85 -3.78
N LEU A 52 2.84 4.26 -3.28
CA LEU A 52 3.20 4.32 -1.86
C LEU A 52 3.79 5.70 -1.50
N THR A 53 2.91 6.65 -1.22
CA THR A 53 3.27 7.95 -0.63
C THR A 53 3.32 7.85 0.89
N GLU A 54 3.92 8.82 1.59
CA GLU A 54 3.95 8.84 3.06
C GLU A 54 2.55 8.75 3.67
N LYS A 55 1.56 9.46 3.11
CA LYS A 55 0.17 9.39 3.55
C LYS A 55 -0.39 7.97 3.42
N VAL A 56 -0.16 7.33 2.27
CA VAL A 56 -0.66 5.98 1.98
C VAL A 56 0.07 4.93 2.83
N LEU A 57 1.37 5.10 3.07
CA LEU A 57 2.14 4.27 3.99
C LEU A 57 1.55 4.33 5.41
N LYS A 58 1.31 5.53 5.94
CA LYS A 58 0.67 5.72 7.25
C LYS A 58 -0.72 5.09 7.31
N LEU A 59 -1.48 5.17 6.22
CA LEU A 59 -2.79 4.56 6.11
C LEU A 59 -2.73 3.02 6.24
N PHE A 60 -1.77 2.38 5.57
CA PHE A 60 -1.55 0.94 5.71
C PHE A 60 -1.01 0.56 7.10
N MET A 61 -0.09 1.34 7.67
CA MET A 61 0.42 1.09 9.04
C MET A 61 -0.68 1.20 10.10
N ALA A 62 -1.62 2.14 9.93
CA ALA A 62 -2.73 2.35 10.87
C ALA A 62 -3.69 1.16 10.97
N THR A 63 -3.66 0.24 10.01
CA THR A 63 -4.46 -1.00 10.07
C THR A 63 -3.98 -1.98 11.13
N GLY A 64 -2.72 -1.87 11.56
CA GLY A 64 -2.14 -2.83 12.51
C GLY A 64 -1.92 -4.23 11.93
N ASN A 65 -2.00 -4.42 10.61
CA ASN A 65 -1.81 -5.73 9.99
C ASN A 65 -0.32 -6.14 10.05
N ASP A 66 -0.04 -7.25 10.74
CA ASP A 66 1.33 -7.71 11.04
C ASP A 66 2.18 -7.96 9.79
N GLU A 67 1.61 -8.52 8.73
CA GLU A 67 2.34 -8.83 7.50
C GLU A 67 2.80 -7.55 6.79
N ILE A 68 1.92 -6.55 6.74
CA ILE A 68 2.23 -5.23 6.18
C ILE A 68 3.30 -4.53 7.02
N LEU A 69 3.15 -4.54 8.35
CA LEU A 69 4.12 -3.91 9.25
C LEU A 69 5.51 -4.57 9.13
N LEU A 70 5.56 -5.90 9.10
CA LEU A 70 6.80 -6.65 8.92
C LEU A 70 7.45 -6.37 7.56
N PHE A 71 6.66 -6.23 6.50
CA PHE A 71 7.18 -5.85 5.19
C PHE A 71 7.80 -4.44 5.23
N ILE A 72 7.11 -3.48 5.83
CA ILE A 72 7.57 -2.09 5.95
C ILE A 72 8.87 -2.04 6.73
N GLU A 73 8.93 -2.68 7.90
CA GLU A 73 10.12 -2.71 8.76
C GLU A 73 11.35 -3.27 8.02
N LYS A 74 11.16 -4.34 7.23
CA LYS A 74 12.26 -4.99 6.50
C LYS A 74 12.74 -4.21 5.27
N ASN A 75 11.88 -3.41 4.65
CA ASN A 75 12.16 -2.79 3.35
C ASN A 75 12.28 -1.26 3.40
N ILE A 76 11.80 -0.61 4.44
CA ILE A 76 11.75 0.85 4.56
C ILE A 76 12.54 1.29 5.80
N GLN A 77 13.71 1.87 5.57
CA GLN A 77 14.47 2.52 6.63
C GLN A 77 13.85 3.89 6.93
N LEU A 78 13.15 4.01 8.07
CA LEU A 78 12.79 5.30 8.63
C LEU A 78 14.09 6.03 9.02
N ILE A 79 14.53 6.97 8.19
CA ILE A 79 15.63 7.87 8.55
C ILE A 79 15.10 8.81 9.63
N VAL A 80 15.17 8.38 10.88
CA VAL A 80 15.01 9.25 12.05
C VAL A 80 16.39 9.82 12.33
N SER A 81 16.83 10.79 11.53
CA SER A 81 17.99 11.58 11.91
C SER A 81 17.51 12.64 12.91
N PRO A 82 17.90 12.57 14.19
CA PRO A 82 17.73 13.71 15.08
C PRO A 82 18.71 14.77 14.59
N VAL A 83 18.19 15.85 14.01
CA VAL A 83 19.01 17.02 13.69
C VAL A 83 19.48 17.63 15.01
N LEU A 84 20.74 17.41 15.36
CA LEU A 84 21.36 18.01 16.55
C LEU A 84 21.51 19.52 16.32
N PRO A 85 21.08 20.40 17.25
CA PRO A 85 21.36 21.83 17.13
C PRO A 85 22.88 22.04 17.15
N THR A 86 23.43 22.72 16.14
CA THR A 86 24.81 23.19 16.20
C THR A 86 24.89 24.29 17.27
N SER A 87 25.38 23.95 18.47
CA SER A 87 25.68 24.95 19.48
C SER A 87 26.78 25.86 18.95
N LYS A 88 26.47 27.13 18.71
CA LYS A 88 27.48 28.16 18.42
C LYS A 88 28.38 28.28 19.65
N SER A 89 29.66 27.93 19.52
CA SER A 89 30.67 28.38 20.48
C SER A 89 30.94 29.85 20.19
N SER A 90 30.68 30.67 21.20
CA SER A 90 31.15 32.05 21.30
C SER A 90 32.66 32.10 21.54
#